data_AF-A0A7L8SMA6-F1
#
_entry.id   AF-A0A7L8SMA6-F1
#
_cell.length_a   1.000
_cell.length_b   1.000
_cell.length_c   1.000
_cell.angle_alpha   90.00
_cell.angle_beta   90.00
_cell.angle_gamma   90.00
#
_symmetry.space_group_name_H-M   'P 1'
#
loop_
_entity.id
_entity.type
_entity.pdbx_description
1 polymer ?
#
loop_
_entity_poly.entity_id
_entity_poly.type
_entity_poly.pdbx_seq_one_letter_code
_entity_poly.pdbx_strand_id
1 'polypeptide(L)'
;MAYEARYVLRPNSGADLGAVIDAVKAGAALWKKHGASNPQFWSVAAGELGNYVLTVQFENATAYAKVTDLLSADPEFRRWQASNLASGAFTWVRSNLMRELPLA
;
A
#
# COMPACT_ATOMS: atom_id res chain seq x y z
N MET A 1 12.96 5.65 -15.52
CA MET A 1 12.82 4.31 -14.92
C MET A 1 11.76 4.41 -13.86
N ALA A 2 10.69 3.64 -14.03
CA ALA A 2 9.57 3.67 -13.10
C ALA A 2 9.97 3.15 -11.72
N TYR A 3 9.17 3.50 -10.73
CA TYR A 3 9.27 3.06 -9.34
C TYR A 3 7.95 2.47 -8.89
N GLU A 4 8.00 1.36 -8.16
CA GLU A 4 6.82 0.76 -7.54
C GLU A 4 7.02 0.69 -6.02
N ALA A 5 6.10 1.31 -5.28
CA ALA A 5 5.94 1.02 -3.86
C ALA A 5 4.98 -0.18 -3.72
N ARG A 6 5.42 -1.23 -3.04
CA ARG A 6 4.66 -2.47 -2.83
C ARG A 6 4.52 -2.76 -1.35
N TYR A 7 3.28 -3.01 -0.93
CA TYR A 7 2.92 -3.32 0.45
C TYR A 7 2.17 -4.64 0.49
N VAL A 8 2.76 -5.65 1.13
CA VAL A 8 2.17 -6.98 1.27
C VAL A 8 1.56 -7.09 2.65
N LEU A 9 0.28 -7.44 2.72
CA LEU A 9 -0.47 -7.65 3.96
C LEU A 9 -1.17 -9.00 3.95
N ARG A 10 -1.42 -9.53 5.15
CA ARG A 10 -2.13 -10.80 5.35
C ARG A 10 -3.25 -10.58 6.37
N PRO A 11 -4.53 -10.78 6.01
CA PRO A 11 -5.62 -10.82 6.98
C PRO A 11 -5.31 -11.81 8.10
N ASN A 12 -5.56 -11.40 9.35
CA ASN A 12 -5.36 -12.28 10.50
C ASN A 12 -6.48 -13.32 10.60
N SER A 13 -6.26 -14.40 11.35
CA SER A 13 -7.26 -15.46 11.49
C SER A 13 -8.57 -14.89 12.08
N GLY A 14 -9.70 -15.19 11.45
CA GLY A 14 -11.02 -14.67 11.84
C GLY A 14 -11.27 -13.19 11.49
N ALA A 15 -10.36 -12.52 10.77
CA ALA A 15 -10.57 -11.15 10.34
C ALA A 15 -11.74 -11.02 9.35
N ASP A 16 -12.51 -9.95 9.49
CA ASP A 16 -13.47 -9.54 8.48
C ASP A 16 -12.73 -8.99 7.25
N LEU A 17 -12.75 -9.75 6.16
CA LEU A 17 -12.10 -9.37 4.91
C LEU A 17 -12.68 -8.08 4.32
N GLY A 18 -13.97 -7.81 4.51
CA GLY A 18 -14.60 -6.56 4.08
C GLY A 18 -13.97 -5.36 4.78
N ALA A 19 -13.83 -5.44 6.11
CA ALA A 19 -13.16 -4.41 6.91
C ALA A 19 -11.68 -4.22 6.51
N VAL A 20 -10.96 -5.30 6.18
CA VAL A 20 -9.58 -5.21 5.66
C VAL A 20 -9.56 -4.45 4.32
N ILE A 21 -10.45 -4.80 3.38
CA ILE A 21 -10.53 -4.14 2.08
C ILE A 21 -10.88 -2.66 2.24
N ASP A 22 -11.79 -2.31 3.14
CA ASP A 22 -12.18 -0.92 3.38
C ASP A 22 -11.04 -0.11 4.03
N ALA A 23 -10.28 -0.72 4.94
CA ALA A 23 -9.05 -0.11 5.46
C ALA A 23 -8.04 0.16 4.34
N VAL A 24 -7.84 -0.78 3.41
CA VAL A 24 -6.93 -0.59 2.27
C VAL A 24 -7.45 0.49 1.31
N LYS A 25 -8.76 0.53 1.02
CA LYS A 25 -9.39 1.60 0.21
C LYS A 25 -9.14 2.98 0.82
N ALA A 26 -9.30 3.11 2.13
CA ALA A 26 -9.01 4.36 2.84
C ALA A 26 -7.54 4.77 2.69
N GLY A 27 -6.61 3.82 2.83
CA GLY A 27 -5.18 4.05 2.57
C GLY A 27 -4.91 4.47 1.12
N ALA A 28 -5.52 3.80 0.14
CA ALA A 28 -5.39 4.12 -1.28
C ALA A 28 -5.96 5.51 -1.62
N ALA A 29 -7.03 5.94 -0.97
CA ALA A 29 -7.56 7.30 -1.10
C ALA A 29 -6.57 8.35 -0.59
N LEU A 30 -5.86 8.08 0.50
CA LEU A 30 -4.79 8.96 1.01
C LEU A 30 -3.60 9.03 0.05
N TRP A 31 -3.19 7.91 -0.56
CA TRP A 31 -2.20 7.91 -1.64
C TRP A 31 -2.64 8.81 -2.81
N LYS A 32 -3.89 8.67 -3.26
CA LYS A 32 -4.46 9.48 -4.35
C LYS A 32 -4.51 10.97 -4.00
N LYS A 33 -4.90 11.31 -2.76
CA LYS A 33 -4.94 12.69 -2.25
C LYS A 33 -3.60 13.41 -2.43
N HIS A 34 -2.48 12.70 -2.29
CA HIS A 34 -1.13 13.27 -2.40
C HIS A 34 -0.51 13.13 -3.80
N GLY A 35 -1.28 12.70 -4.80
CA GLY A 35 -0.84 12.67 -6.20
C GLY A 35 -0.42 11.31 -6.73
N ALA A 36 -0.64 10.21 -5.98
CA ALA A 36 -0.46 8.87 -6.53
C ALA A 36 -1.62 8.51 -7.46
N SER A 37 -1.37 8.38 -8.75
CA SER A 37 -2.41 8.30 -9.77
C SER A 37 -3.17 6.96 -9.77
N ASN A 38 -2.51 5.84 -9.48
CA ASN A 38 -3.14 4.52 -9.61
C ASN A 38 -2.68 3.47 -8.57
N PRO A 39 -3.11 3.58 -7.30
CA PRO A 39 -2.99 2.48 -6.36
C PRO A 39 -3.84 1.28 -6.80
N GLN A 40 -3.25 0.08 -6.81
CA GLN A 40 -3.92 -1.17 -7.20
C GLN A 40 -3.84 -2.18 -6.06
N PHE A 41 -4.91 -2.93 -5.84
CA PHE A 41 -4.99 -3.95 -4.80
C PHE A 41 -5.20 -5.33 -5.41
N TRP A 42 -4.36 -6.28 -5.03
CA TRP A 42 -4.27 -7.61 -5.63
C TRP A 42 -4.45 -8.69 -4.57
N SER A 43 -5.16 -9.76 -4.91
CA SER A 43 -5.09 -11.03 -4.18
C SER A 43 -3.96 -11.88 -4.76
N VAL A 44 -3.08 -12.43 -3.92
CA VAL A 44 -2.02 -13.33 -4.39
C VAL A 44 -2.63 -14.69 -4.75
N ALA A 45 -2.56 -15.05 -6.03
CA ALA A 45 -3.15 -16.28 -6.57
C ALA A 45 -2.22 -17.51 -6.53
N ALA A 46 -0.91 -17.33 -6.30
CA ALA A 46 0.08 -18.41 -6.20
C ALA A 46 1.32 -17.99 -5.39
N GLY A 47 2.07 -18.96 -4.83
CA GLY A 47 3.31 -18.74 -4.08
C GLY A 47 3.09 -18.35 -2.61
N GLU A 48 2.42 -17.22 -2.37
CA GLU A 48 2.11 -16.71 -1.02
C GLU A 48 0.59 -16.56 -0.81
N LEU A 49 -0.14 -17.68 -0.93
CA LEU A 49 -1.60 -17.69 -0.82
C LEU A 49 -2.09 -17.08 0.50
N GLY A 50 -3.18 -16.32 0.42
CA GLY A 50 -3.77 -15.58 1.55
C GLY A 50 -3.15 -14.20 1.77
N ASN A 51 -2.06 -13.85 1.09
CA ASN A 51 -1.56 -12.48 1.05
C ASN A 51 -2.33 -11.63 0.04
N TYR A 52 -2.36 -10.34 0.32
CA TYR A 52 -2.82 -9.29 -0.58
C TYR A 52 -1.74 -8.23 -0.75
N VAL A 53 -1.77 -7.52 -1.87
CA VAL A 53 -0.73 -6.57 -2.24
C VAL A 53 -1.35 -5.25 -2.67
N LEU A 54 -0.98 -4.15 -2.01
CA LEU A 54 -1.19 -2.80 -2.51
C LEU A 54 0.06 -2.36 -3.27
N THR A 55 -0.08 -1.99 -4.54
CA THR A 55 0.99 -1.42 -5.36
C THR A 55 0.67 0.02 -5.73
N VAL A 56 1.71 0.86 -5.81
CA VAL A 56 1.61 2.25 -6.25
C VAL A 56 2.78 2.55 -7.18
N GLN A 57 2.48 2.96 -8.41
CA GLN A 57 3.47 3.24 -9.45
C GLN A 57 3.82 4.73 -9.53
N PHE A 58 5.08 5.01 -9.85
CA PHE A 58 5.62 6.35 -10.03
C PHE A 58 6.56 6.37 -11.25
N GLU A 59 6.57 7.47 -11.98
CA GLU A 59 7.40 7.61 -13.18
C GLU A 59 8.91 7.59 -12.89
N ASN A 60 9.30 8.07 -11.70
CA ASN A 60 10.69 8.20 -11.26
C ASN A 60 10.77 8.44 -9.73
N ALA A 61 12.00 8.49 -9.21
CA ALA A 61 12.27 8.69 -7.78
C ALA A 61 11.74 10.03 -7.23
N THR A 62 11.78 11.10 -8.04
CA THR A 62 11.31 12.43 -7.62
C THR A 62 9.78 12.44 -7.48
N ALA A 63 9.07 11.80 -8.40
CA ALA A 63 7.62 11.64 -8.31
C ALA A 63 7.22 10.85 -7.05
N TYR A 64 7.93 9.75 -6.75
CA TYR A 64 7.75 9.01 -5.50
C TYR A 64 7.96 9.92 -4.27
N ALA A 65 9.11 10.58 -4.17
CA ALA A 65 9.46 11.40 -3.01
C ALA A 65 8.46 12.55 -2.76
N LYS A 66 8.00 13.22 -3.82
CA LYS A 66 6.99 14.30 -3.72
C LYS A 66 5.68 13.82 -3.09
N VAL A 67 5.25 12.60 -3.42
CA VAL A 67 4.02 12.02 -2.89
C VAL A 67 4.22 11.50 -1.47
N THR A 68 5.30 10.76 -1.23
CA THR A 68 5.51 10.08 0.06
C THR A 68 5.85 11.00 1.20
N ASP A 69 6.57 12.09 0.95
CA ASP A 69 6.89 13.08 1.99
C ASP A 69 5.60 13.77 2.48
N LEU A 70 4.74 14.21 1.55
CA LEU A 70 3.44 14.82 1.86
C LEU A 70 2.49 13.83 2.56
N LEU A 71 2.42 12.58 2.07
CA LEU A 71 1.61 11.53 2.70
C LEU A 71 2.07 11.25 4.13
N SER A 72 3.37 11.18 4.38
CA SER A 72 3.94 10.91 5.71
C SER A 72 3.68 12.06 6.68
N ALA A 73 3.67 13.30 6.17
CA ALA A 73 3.33 14.49 6.94
C ALA A 73 1.82 14.59 7.25
N ASP A 74 0.95 13.90 6.51
CA ASP A 74 -0.52 13.96 6.66
C ASP A 74 -1.01 13.35 8.01
N PRO A 75 -1.67 14.13 8.88
CA PRO A 75 -2.26 13.63 10.12
C PRO A 75 -3.34 12.54 9.90
N GLU A 76 -4.06 12.56 8.78
CA GLU A 76 -5.04 11.51 8.45
C GLU A 76 -4.36 10.18 8.14
N PHE A 77 -3.20 10.22 7.48
CA PHE A 77 -2.41 9.01 7.23
C PHE A 77 -1.84 8.41 8.51
N ARG A 78 -1.39 9.24 9.46
CA ARG A 78 -0.99 8.76 10.79
C ARG A 78 -2.15 8.15 11.57
N ARG A 79 -3.34 8.78 11.53
CA ARG A 79 -4.55 8.24 12.18
C ARG A 79 -4.98 6.91 11.57
N TRP A 80 -4.92 6.80 10.25
CA TRP A 80 -5.20 5.55 9.54
C TRP A 80 -4.23 4.43 9.96
N GLN A 81 -2.93 4.71 10.03
CA GLN A 81 -1.93 3.75 10.52
C GLN A 81 -2.24 3.29 11.96
N ALA A 82 -2.53 4.21 12.87
CA ALA A 82 -2.87 3.88 14.25
C ALA A 82 -4.15 3.04 14.35
N SER A 83 -5.17 3.33 13.54
CA SER A 83 -6.41 2.56 13.49
C SER A 83 -6.18 1.12 13.01
N ASN A 84 -5.31 0.92 12.02
CA ASN A 84 -4.99 -0.42 11.52
C ASN A 84 -4.17 -1.22 12.53
N LEU A 85 -3.25 -0.56 13.24
CA LEU A 85 -2.52 -1.19 14.34
C LEU A 85 -3.47 -1.65 15.46
N ALA A 86 -4.41 -0.78 15.85
CA ALA A 86 -5.37 -1.07 16.91
C ALA A 86 -6.40 -2.14 16.52
N SER A 87 -6.82 -2.19 15.25
CA SER A 87 -7.82 -3.17 14.80
C SER A 87 -7.29 -4.60 14.81
N GLY A 88 -5.98 -4.79 14.59
CA GLY A 88 -5.38 -6.12 14.48
C GLY A 88 -5.98 -6.96 13.34
N ALA A 89 -6.63 -6.35 12.36
CA ALA A 89 -7.36 -7.07 11.30
C ALA A 89 -6.42 -7.75 10.29
N PHE A 90 -5.20 -7.22 10.12
CA PHE A 90 -4.20 -7.80 9.23
C PHE A 90 -2.78 -7.56 9.73
N THR A 91 -1.88 -8.44 9.34
CA THR A 91 -0.44 -8.31 9.55
C THR A 91 0.21 -7.65 8.34
N TRP A 92 1.07 -6.67 8.59
CA TRP A 92 1.95 -6.10 7.56
C TRP A 92 3.13 -7.05 7.34
N VAL A 93 3.18 -7.72 6.18
CA VAL A 93 4.17 -8.77 5.90
C VAL A 93 5.47 -8.16 5.37
N ARG A 94 5.37 -7.20 4.44
CA ARG A 94 6.54 -6.61 3.78
C ARG A 94 6.21 -5.26 3.14
N SER A 95 7.23 -4.41 3.01
CA SER A 95 7.23 -3.27 2.11
C SER A 95 8.48 -3.24 1.24
N ASN A 96 8.32 -2.92 -0.04
CA ASN A 96 9.43 -2.73 -0.96
C ASN A 96 9.23 -1.45 -1.76
N LEU A 97 10.33 -0.73 -2.01
CA LEU A 97 10.42 0.27 -3.06
C LEU A 97 11.31 -0.32 -4.16
N MET A 98 10.72 -0.56 -5.32
CA MET A 98 11.39 -1.20 -6.45
C MET A 98 11.60 -0.16 -7.55
N ARG A 99 12.68 -0.32 -8.30
CA ARG A 99 12.98 0.46 -9.49
C ARG A 99 12.99 -0.49 -10.69
N GLU A 100 12.32 -0.09 -11.75
CA GLU A 100 12.35 -0.78 -13.03
C GLU A 100 13.77 -0.79 -13.61
N LEU A 101 14.21 -1.95 -14.12
CA LEU A 101 15.44 -2.10 -14.88
C LEU A 101 15.09 -2.29 -16.36
N PRO A 102 15.78 -1.60 -17.28
CA PRO A 102 15.59 -1.83 -18.71
C PRO A 102 16.09 -3.23 -19.07
N LEU A 103 15.32 -3.94 -19.91
CA LEU A 103 15.68 -5.27 -20.44
C LEU A 103 16.09 -5.22 -21.92
N ALA A 104 16.01 -4.04 -22.56
CA ALA A 104 16.52 -3.71 -23.88
C ALA A 104 16.88 -2.23 -23.93
#